data_AF-A0A6C0E8S7-F1
#
_entry.id   AF-A0A6C0E8S7-F1
#
_cell.length_a   1.000
_cell.length_b   1.000
_cell.length_c   1.000
_cell.angle_alpha   90.00
_cell.angle_beta   90.00
_cell.angle_gamma   90.00
#
_symmetry.space_group_name_H-M   'P 1'
#
loop_
_entity.id
_entity.type
_entity.pdbx_description
1 polymer ?
#
loop_
_entity_poly.entity_id
_entity_poly.type
_entity_poly.pdbx_seq_one_letter_code
_entity_poly.pdbx_strand_id
1 'polypeptide(L)'
;MEVKKGKYTFLITNNIETWNGVITGINYKIGGNIRDCVTISVQFDNNVAGSASMPHALYDEECSLYEPLGRGEGSIIMIKTLLMHIKSLHPELKKIKFDDMSSIECATDEDLEKNRSKPRKEGTNLVPMPLYYLSIAYNGETWYEKYFRAVQEDTTKQNAYRVRVNKMLNDITEKPTEYIDFLKITKVPMNIRVELENFYTNSKTYSEFFHVIPKQDRCRLLRPWIKEFMNYYLKGVFSNFNWEIQLSNIRGGSLSKTRKKQNKSEKKYYCPNGFNRNMNYLKDIGVNML
;
A
#
# COMPACT_ATOMS: atom_id res chain seq x y z
N MET A 1 -18.69 11.36 16.15
CA MET A 1 -17.82 11.21 17.34
C MET A 1 -16.41 11.64 16.97
N GLU A 2 -15.83 12.59 17.70
CA GLU A 2 -14.43 12.99 17.51
C GLU A 2 -13.49 12.00 18.23
N VAL A 3 -12.40 11.61 17.57
CA VAL A 3 -11.43 10.64 18.08
C VAL A 3 -10.01 11.13 17.83
N LYS A 4 -9.25 11.29 18.90
CA LYS A 4 -7.82 11.65 18.83
C LYS A 4 -6.93 10.41 18.87
N LYS A 5 -6.00 10.30 17.92
CA LYS A 5 -4.97 9.24 17.85
C LYS A 5 -3.61 9.83 17.48
N GLY A 6 -2.72 9.88 18.47
CA GLY A 6 -1.44 10.57 18.34
C GLY A 6 -1.66 12.06 18.07
N LYS A 7 -1.06 12.57 16.98
CA LYS A 7 -1.25 13.96 16.56
C LYS A 7 -2.53 14.19 15.72
N TYR A 8 -3.16 13.12 15.22
CA TYR A 8 -4.31 13.24 14.34
C TYR A 8 -5.61 13.26 15.15
N THR A 9 -6.56 14.03 14.65
CA THR A 9 -7.94 14.03 15.14
C THR A 9 -8.88 13.71 13.99
N PHE A 10 -9.76 12.75 14.22
CA PHE A 10 -10.70 12.22 13.22
C PHE A 10 -12.13 12.38 13.70
N LEU A 11 -13.06 12.46 12.76
CA LEU A 11 -14.48 12.31 13.00
C LEU A 11 -14.92 10.93 12.50
N ILE A 12 -15.58 10.16 13.38
CA ILE A 12 -16.29 8.94 13.01
C ILE A 12 -17.79 9.25 12.97
N THR A 13 -18.44 8.93 11.86
CA THR A 13 -19.89 9.02 11.67
C THR A 13 -20.43 7.69 11.17
N ASN A 14 -21.74 7.46 11.29
CA ASN A 14 -22.39 6.30 10.71
C ASN A 14 -23.69 6.68 10.00
N ASN A 15 -24.04 5.87 9.00
CA ASN A 15 -25.34 5.91 8.34
C ASN A 15 -25.98 4.53 8.49
N ILE A 16 -27.22 4.48 8.97
CA ILE A 16 -27.97 3.23 9.16
C ILE A 16 -28.81 2.99 7.91
N GLU A 17 -28.75 1.77 7.38
CA GLU A 17 -29.58 1.29 6.28
C GLU A 17 -30.69 0.41 6.85
N THR A 18 -31.94 0.68 6.45
CA THR A 18 -33.11 -0.04 6.91
C THR A 18 -33.95 -0.53 5.75
N TRP A 19 -34.48 -1.75 5.86
CA TRP A 19 -35.49 -2.30 4.96
C TRP A 19 -36.70 -2.76 5.78
N ASN A 20 -37.90 -2.25 5.45
CA ASN A 20 -39.13 -2.53 6.20
C ASN A 20 -39.02 -2.32 7.72
N GLY A 21 -38.27 -1.30 8.15
CA GLY A 21 -38.03 -1.00 9.57
C GLY A 21 -36.98 -1.86 10.26
N VAL A 22 -36.39 -2.84 9.57
CA VAL A 22 -35.29 -3.67 10.08
C VAL A 22 -33.96 -3.09 9.62
N ILE A 23 -32.98 -3.01 10.52
CA ILE A 23 -31.62 -2.58 10.16
C ILE A 23 -30.96 -3.69 9.33
N THR A 24 -30.64 -3.37 8.08
CA THR A 24 -29.95 -4.29 7.16
C THR A 24 -28.46 -4.00 7.07
N GLY A 25 -28.05 -2.77 7.38
CA GLY A 25 -26.66 -2.35 7.29
C GLY A 25 -26.32 -1.11 8.09
N ILE A 26 -25.04 -0.94 8.40
CA ILE A 26 -24.49 0.32 8.94
C ILE A 26 -23.19 0.63 8.22
N ASN A 27 -23.11 1.82 7.63
CA ASN A 27 -21.89 2.35 7.03
C ASN A 27 -21.15 3.22 8.02
N TYR A 28 -20.04 2.74 8.56
CA TYR A 28 -19.15 3.51 9.42
C TYR A 28 -18.13 4.25 8.57
N LYS A 29 -18.01 5.55 8.81
CA LYS A 29 -17.14 6.46 8.07
C LYS A 29 -16.15 7.11 9.02
N ILE A 30 -14.90 7.25 8.61
CA ILE A 30 -13.89 8.03 9.32
C ILE A 30 -13.23 9.03 8.38
N GLY A 31 -12.95 10.21 8.90
CA GLY A 31 -12.21 11.26 8.19
C GLY A 31 -11.97 12.47 9.07
N GLY A 32 -11.88 13.65 8.46
CA GLY A 32 -11.68 14.93 9.12
C GLY A 32 -12.62 15.98 8.53
N ASN A 33 -12.03 16.96 7.85
CA ASN A 33 -12.79 17.94 7.07
C ASN A 33 -13.52 17.25 5.91
N ILE A 34 -12.87 16.26 5.28
CA ILE A 34 -13.52 15.25 4.43
C ILE A 34 -13.96 14.09 5.33
N ARG A 35 -15.26 13.82 5.41
CA ARG A 35 -15.84 12.92 6.43
C ARG A 35 -15.73 11.43 6.10
N ASP A 36 -15.63 11.08 4.84
CA ASP A 36 -15.81 9.71 4.34
C ASP A 36 -14.57 9.13 3.68
N CYS A 37 -13.38 9.52 4.19
CA CYS A 37 -12.10 9.03 3.69
C CYS A 37 -11.93 7.52 3.78
N VAL A 38 -12.45 6.87 4.82
CA VAL A 38 -12.55 5.40 4.85
C VAL A 38 -13.96 5.04 5.27
N THR A 39 -14.58 4.14 4.52
CA THR A 39 -15.90 3.59 4.82
C THR A 39 -15.79 2.09 5.03
N ILE A 40 -16.41 1.59 6.10
CA ILE A 40 -16.62 0.16 6.32
C ILE A 40 -18.12 -0.07 6.49
N SER A 41 -18.67 -0.94 5.65
CA SER A 41 -20.06 -1.35 5.65
C SER A 41 -20.20 -2.63 6.45
N VAL A 42 -21.08 -2.65 7.44
CA VAL A 42 -21.45 -3.84 8.23
C VAL A 42 -22.85 -4.24 7.83
N GLN A 43 -23.05 -5.50 7.43
CA GLN A 43 -24.35 -6.06 7.09
C GLN A 43 -24.87 -6.92 8.24
N PHE A 44 -26.17 -6.83 8.47
CA PHE A 44 -26.86 -7.54 9.54
C PHE A 44 -27.72 -8.66 8.98
N ASP A 45 -27.69 -9.80 9.66
CA ASP A 45 -28.62 -10.91 9.46
C ASP A 45 -29.27 -11.20 10.82
N ASN A 46 -30.60 -11.16 10.89
CA ASN A 46 -31.38 -11.31 12.13
C ASN A 46 -30.86 -10.47 13.31
N ASN A 47 -30.55 -9.19 13.07
CA ASN A 47 -29.98 -8.23 14.04
C ASN A 47 -28.57 -8.55 14.57
N VAL A 48 -27.87 -9.52 13.98
CA VAL A 48 -26.46 -9.82 14.29
C VAL A 48 -25.58 -9.38 13.13
N ALA A 49 -24.41 -8.78 13.40
CA ALA A 49 -23.49 -8.40 12.33
C ALA A 49 -22.91 -9.67 11.67
N GLY A 50 -23.38 -9.98 10.46
CA GLY A 50 -23.03 -11.21 9.74
C GLY A 50 -21.78 -11.05 8.87
N SER A 51 -21.60 -9.88 8.26
CA SER A 51 -20.45 -9.61 7.39
C SER A 51 -20.06 -8.14 7.42
N ALA A 52 -18.83 -7.84 7.00
CA ALA A 52 -18.39 -6.47 6.83
C ALA A 52 -17.36 -6.33 5.71
N SER A 53 -17.38 -5.19 5.04
CA SER A 53 -16.48 -4.86 3.93
C SER A 53 -15.98 -3.43 3.99
N MET A 54 -14.77 -3.17 3.48
CA MET A 54 -14.20 -1.84 3.32
C MET A 54 -14.25 -1.44 1.83
N PRO A 55 -15.38 -0.89 1.35
CA PRO A 55 -15.54 -0.55 -0.06
C PRO A 55 -14.72 0.68 -0.49
N HIS A 56 -14.33 1.53 0.47
CA HIS A 56 -13.70 2.80 0.17
C HIS A 56 -12.59 3.11 1.18
N ALA A 57 -11.41 3.44 0.65
CA ALA A 57 -10.30 4.00 1.40
C ALA A 57 -9.53 4.97 0.50
N LEU A 58 -9.59 6.25 0.84
CA LEU A 58 -8.93 7.36 0.17
C LEU A 58 -7.89 7.98 1.10
N TYR A 59 -6.82 8.49 0.49
CA TYR A 59 -5.93 9.43 1.13
C TYR A 59 -6.25 10.84 0.66
N ASP A 60 -6.46 11.75 1.61
CA ASP A 60 -6.44 13.19 1.42
C ASP A 60 -5.81 13.84 2.66
N GLU A 61 -5.15 14.99 2.50
CA GLU A 61 -4.58 15.76 3.61
C GLU A 61 -5.68 16.25 4.57
N GLU A 62 -6.89 16.51 4.06
CA GLU A 62 -8.07 16.96 4.80
C GLU A 62 -8.83 15.83 5.52
N CYS A 63 -8.34 14.59 5.43
CA CYS A 63 -8.88 13.45 6.19
C CYS A 63 -8.60 13.51 7.70
N SER A 64 -8.04 14.61 8.20
CA SER A 64 -7.95 14.92 9.64
C SER A 64 -8.34 16.39 9.86
N LEU A 65 -8.91 16.72 11.03
CA LEU A 65 -9.54 18.02 11.29
C LEU A 65 -8.52 19.17 11.42
N TYR A 66 -7.48 18.98 12.23
CA TYR A 66 -6.60 20.07 12.67
C TYR A 66 -5.18 19.99 12.09
N GLU A 67 -4.75 18.79 11.69
CA GLU A 67 -3.39 18.49 11.24
C GLU A 67 -3.46 17.76 9.91
N PRO A 68 -2.71 18.17 8.87
CA PRO A 68 -2.73 17.47 7.58
C PRO A 68 -2.36 15.99 7.75
N LEU A 69 -3.19 15.12 7.16
CA LEU A 69 -2.95 13.68 7.22
C LEU A 69 -1.66 13.34 6.45
N GLY A 70 -0.68 12.74 7.13
CA GLY A 70 0.55 12.29 6.47
C GLY A 70 0.30 11.07 5.58
N ARG A 71 0.83 11.07 4.34
CA ARG A 71 0.79 9.91 3.43
C ARG A 71 1.38 8.66 4.09
N GLY A 72 0.69 7.53 3.96
CA GLY A 72 1.12 6.25 4.53
C GLY A 72 0.81 6.14 6.02
N GLU A 73 1.57 6.80 6.89
CA GLU A 73 1.41 6.66 8.35
C GLU A 73 0.04 7.15 8.84
N GLY A 74 -0.43 8.30 8.34
CA GLY A 74 -1.75 8.83 8.67
C GLY A 74 -2.87 7.89 8.21
N SER A 75 -2.79 7.38 6.97
CA SER A 75 -3.74 6.37 6.45
C SER A 75 -3.76 5.10 7.30
N ILE A 76 -2.59 4.61 7.75
CA ILE A 76 -2.52 3.44 8.64
C ILE A 76 -3.26 3.70 9.94
N ILE A 77 -3.01 4.86 10.56
CA ILE A 77 -3.65 5.23 11.84
C ILE A 77 -5.17 5.37 11.65
N MET A 78 -5.61 6.03 10.58
CA MET A 78 -7.03 6.24 10.28
C MET A 78 -7.77 4.91 10.08
N ILE A 79 -7.28 4.03 9.19
CA ILE A 79 -7.90 2.72 8.94
C ILE A 79 -7.90 1.88 10.22
N LYS A 80 -6.79 1.82 10.97
CA LYS A 80 -6.75 1.09 12.26
C LYS A 80 -7.75 1.63 13.27
N THR A 81 -7.96 2.95 13.29
CA THR A 81 -8.90 3.60 14.21
C THR A 81 -10.32 3.15 13.92
N LEU A 82 -10.73 3.14 12.64
CA LEU A 82 -12.05 2.67 12.26
C LEU A 82 -12.22 1.16 12.49
N LEU A 83 -11.23 0.33 12.14
CA LEU A 83 -11.26 -1.11 12.41
C LEU A 83 -11.43 -1.44 13.90
N MET A 84 -10.73 -0.71 14.78
CA MET A 84 -10.89 -0.87 16.23
C MET A 84 -12.26 -0.43 16.72
N HIS A 85 -12.79 0.67 16.17
CA HIS A 85 -14.12 1.14 16.53
C HIS A 85 -15.19 0.09 16.19
N ILE A 86 -15.09 -0.50 14.99
CA ILE A 86 -16.01 -1.55 14.54
C ILE A 86 -15.87 -2.81 15.39
N LYS A 87 -14.64 -3.25 15.66
CA LYS A 87 -14.37 -4.38 16.57
C LYS A 87 -14.99 -4.18 17.96
N SER A 88 -15.02 -2.94 18.45
CA SER A 88 -15.62 -2.61 19.75
C SER A 88 -17.14 -2.62 19.74
N LEU A 89 -17.76 -2.26 18.61
CA LEU A 89 -19.22 -2.21 18.47
C LEU A 89 -19.82 -3.57 18.08
N HIS A 90 -19.08 -4.34 17.29
CA HIS A 90 -19.49 -5.63 16.73
C HIS A 90 -18.43 -6.69 17.02
N PRO A 91 -18.26 -7.11 18.29
CA PRO A 91 -17.23 -8.08 18.69
C PRO A 91 -17.38 -9.46 18.03
N GLU A 92 -18.56 -9.80 17.52
CA GLU A 92 -18.85 -11.02 16.77
C GLU A 92 -18.18 -11.05 15.38
N LEU A 93 -17.88 -9.88 14.80
CA LEU A 93 -17.20 -9.80 13.52
C LEU A 93 -15.76 -10.28 13.66
N LYS A 94 -15.40 -11.28 12.86
CA LYS A 94 -14.03 -11.85 12.84
C LYS A 94 -13.12 -11.15 11.85
N LYS A 95 -13.68 -10.68 10.73
CA LYS A 95 -12.93 -10.21 9.57
C LYS A 95 -13.66 -9.09 8.81
N ILE A 96 -12.89 -8.26 8.12
CA ILE A 96 -13.37 -7.25 7.16
C ILE A 96 -12.86 -7.63 5.76
N LYS A 97 -13.77 -7.75 4.79
CA LYS A 97 -13.43 -8.01 3.39
C LYS A 97 -13.09 -6.72 2.63
N PHE A 98 -12.21 -6.77 1.65
CA PHE A 98 -11.93 -5.61 0.80
C PHE A 98 -11.26 -6.03 -0.52
N ASP A 99 -11.30 -5.11 -1.49
CA ASP A 99 -10.49 -5.18 -2.70
C ASP A 99 -9.40 -4.10 -2.62
N ASP A 100 -8.16 -4.49 -2.89
CA ASP A 100 -7.02 -3.58 -2.87
C ASP A 100 -6.98 -2.72 -4.13
N MET A 101 -7.66 -1.58 -4.07
CA MET A 101 -7.60 -0.53 -5.10
C MET A 101 -6.52 0.51 -4.80
N SER A 102 -5.58 0.21 -3.90
CA SER A 102 -4.56 1.19 -3.52
C SER A 102 -3.61 1.48 -4.67
N SER A 103 -3.37 2.77 -4.88
CA SER A 103 -2.48 3.26 -5.91
C SER A 103 -1.64 4.41 -5.38
N ILE A 104 -0.53 4.67 -6.07
CA ILE A 104 0.28 5.85 -5.86
C ILE A 104 0.27 6.70 -7.12
N GLU A 105 0.11 8.00 -6.94
CA GLU A 105 0.35 8.97 -8.00
C GLU A 105 1.85 8.95 -8.33
N CYS A 106 2.16 8.62 -9.57
CA CYS A 106 3.52 8.66 -10.10
C CYS A 106 3.50 9.41 -11.42
N ALA A 107 4.46 10.32 -11.61
CA ALA A 107 4.67 11.02 -12.87
C ALA A 107 5.93 10.50 -13.56
N THR A 108 5.90 10.45 -14.89
CA THR A 108 7.13 10.47 -15.71
C THR A 108 7.53 11.90 -16.04
N ASP A 109 8.76 12.10 -16.49
CA ASP A 109 9.24 13.41 -16.93
C ASP A 109 8.34 13.99 -18.03
N GLU A 110 7.89 13.15 -18.97
CA GLU A 110 6.93 13.54 -20.00
C GLU A 110 5.59 14.05 -19.44
N ASP A 111 5.08 13.43 -18.37
CA ASP A 111 3.83 13.89 -17.73
C ASP A 111 4.04 15.21 -17.00
N LEU A 112 5.21 15.39 -16.38
CA LEU A 112 5.56 16.63 -15.71
C LEU A 112 5.71 17.77 -16.72
N GLU A 113 6.26 17.49 -17.90
CA GLU A 113 6.42 18.46 -19.00
C GLU A 113 5.08 18.81 -19.66
N LYS A 114 4.26 17.82 -19.99
CA LYS A 114 2.92 18.02 -20.60
C LYS A 114 1.97 18.81 -19.70
N ASN A 115 2.15 18.75 -18.38
CA ASN A 115 1.31 19.44 -17.41
C ASN A 115 1.85 20.82 -16.96
N ARG A 116 2.98 21.31 -17.51
CA ARG A 116 3.51 22.65 -17.15
C ARG A 116 2.57 23.81 -17.54
N SER A 117 1.71 23.62 -18.54
CA SER A 117 0.86 24.66 -19.14
C SER A 117 -0.61 24.64 -18.69
N LYS A 118 -1.04 23.66 -17.90
CA LYS A 118 -2.46 23.54 -17.47
C LYS A 118 -2.66 24.03 -16.04
N PRO A 119 -3.72 24.83 -15.75
CA PRO A 119 -4.06 25.21 -14.39
C PRO A 119 -4.29 23.95 -13.53
N ARG A 120 -3.74 23.93 -12.31
CA ARG A 120 -3.86 22.85 -11.30
C ARG A 120 -5.29 22.69 -10.73
N LYS A 121 -6.33 22.68 -11.56
CA LYS A 121 -7.69 22.39 -11.10
C LYS A 121 -8.15 21.07 -11.70
N GLU A 122 -8.40 20.13 -10.79
CA GLU A 122 -8.97 18.79 -10.96
C GLU A 122 -8.03 17.69 -11.47
N GLY A 123 -7.55 16.87 -10.53
CA GLY A 123 -6.80 15.64 -10.80
C GLY A 123 -5.36 15.89 -11.28
N THR A 124 -4.42 15.06 -10.82
CA THR A 124 -3.01 15.21 -11.25
C THR A 124 -2.80 14.82 -12.74
N ASN A 125 -3.81 14.26 -13.42
CA ASN A 125 -3.70 13.62 -14.75
C ASN A 125 -2.56 12.58 -14.83
N LEU A 126 -2.04 12.15 -13.69
CA LEU A 126 -0.94 11.20 -13.60
C LEU A 126 -1.50 9.79 -13.61
N VAL A 127 -0.88 8.91 -14.39
CA VAL A 127 -1.25 7.49 -14.42
C VAL A 127 -0.88 6.87 -13.06
N PRO A 128 -1.85 6.36 -12.29
CA PRO A 128 -1.58 5.77 -11.00
C PRO A 128 -0.81 4.46 -11.16
N MET A 129 0.18 4.22 -10.31
CA MET A 129 0.86 2.93 -10.20
C MET A 129 0.24 2.10 -9.07
N PRO A 130 -0.08 0.82 -9.29
CA PRO A 130 -0.66 0.00 -8.23
C PRO A 130 0.27 -0.16 -7.04
N LEU A 131 -0.18 0.24 -5.84
CA LEU A 131 0.65 0.25 -4.64
C LEU A 131 0.98 -1.18 -4.18
N TYR A 132 0.08 -2.14 -4.38
CA TYR A 132 0.32 -3.53 -4.00
C TYR A 132 1.53 -4.13 -4.73
N TYR A 133 1.68 -3.90 -6.03
CA TYR A 133 2.85 -4.36 -6.79
C TYR A 133 4.14 -3.72 -6.30
N LEU A 134 4.12 -2.42 -6.07
CA LEU A 134 5.29 -1.73 -5.57
C LEU A 134 5.66 -2.21 -4.16
N SER A 135 4.67 -2.42 -3.30
CA SER A 135 4.91 -2.95 -1.97
C SER A 135 5.49 -4.37 -2.03
N ILE A 136 4.99 -5.23 -2.93
CA ILE A 136 5.53 -6.57 -3.14
C ILE A 136 6.99 -6.49 -3.58
N ALA A 137 7.32 -5.68 -4.58
CA ALA A 137 8.70 -5.53 -5.09
C ALA A 137 9.71 -5.15 -3.98
N TYR A 138 9.30 -4.27 -3.07
CA TYR A 138 10.17 -3.67 -2.05
C TYR A 138 10.09 -4.29 -0.66
N ASN A 139 9.04 -5.06 -0.36
CA ASN A 139 8.80 -5.62 0.98
C ASN A 139 8.48 -7.12 0.97
N GLY A 140 8.28 -7.72 -0.21
CA GLY A 140 7.79 -9.10 -0.34
C GLY A 140 6.36 -9.30 0.13
N GLU A 141 5.59 -8.21 0.28
CA GLU A 141 4.21 -8.22 0.77
C GLU A 141 3.47 -6.96 0.33
N THR A 142 2.15 -7.05 0.16
CA THR A 142 1.30 -5.88 -0.12
C THR A 142 1.31 -4.91 1.06
N TRP A 143 0.84 -3.67 0.82
CA TRP A 143 0.76 -2.67 1.88
C TRP A 143 -0.21 -3.13 2.99
N TYR A 144 -1.32 -3.76 2.61
CA TYR A 144 -2.29 -4.28 3.57
C TYR A 144 -1.78 -5.51 4.35
N GLU A 145 -0.98 -6.39 3.72
CA GLU A 145 -0.27 -7.46 4.44
C GLU A 145 0.64 -6.86 5.52
N LYS A 146 1.49 -5.91 5.14
CA LYS A 146 2.49 -5.30 6.03
C LYS A 146 1.86 -4.62 7.25
N TYR A 147 0.80 -3.84 7.04
CA TYR A 147 0.28 -2.94 8.07
C TYR A 147 -0.95 -3.45 8.81
N PHE A 148 -1.70 -4.38 8.20
CA PHE A 148 -2.96 -4.90 8.72
C PHE A 148 -3.01 -6.42 8.78
N ARG A 149 -1.95 -7.12 8.35
CA ARG A 149 -1.92 -8.59 8.24
C ARG A 149 -3.06 -9.12 7.39
N ALA A 150 -3.39 -8.38 6.33
CA ALA A 150 -4.40 -8.83 5.38
C ALA A 150 -3.94 -10.12 4.69
N VAL A 151 -4.89 -10.95 4.28
CA VAL A 151 -4.65 -12.18 3.51
C VAL A 151 -5.67 -12.31 2.39
N GLN A 152 -5.37 -13.03 1.32
CA GLN A 152 -6.40 -13.43 0.36
C GLN A 152 -7.39 -14.40 1.04
N GLU A 153 -8.67 -14.29 0.70
CA GLU A 153 -9.74 -15.14 1.23
C GLU A 153 -9.48 -16.63 0.92
N ASP A 154 -8.97 -16.92 -0.29
CA ASP A 154 -8.51 -18.26 -0.66
C ASP A 154 -7.13 -18.54 -0.05
N THR A 155 -7.11 -19.41 0.97
CA THR A 155 -5.90 -19.80 1.71
C THR A 155 -4.91 -20.60 0.85
N THR A 156 -5.39 -21.40 -0.10
CA THR A 156 -4.54 -22.15 -1.04
C THR A 156 -3.81 -21.18 -1.95
N LYS A 157 -4.54 -20.22 -2.49
CA LYS A 157 -4.00 -19.13 -3.32
C LYS A 157 -3.03 -18.26 -2.53
N GLN A 158 -3.35 -17.91 -1.27
CA GLN A 158 -2.48 -17.14 -0.39
C GLN A 158 -1.15 -17.86 -0.14
N ASN A 159 -1.17 -19.16 0.17
CA ASN A 159 0.04 -19.94 0.40
C ASN A 159 0.91 -20.02 -0.86
N ALA A 160 0.30 -20.31 -2.01
CA ALA A 160 1.00 -20.33 -3.30
C ALA A 160 1.62 -18.97 -3.65
N TYR A 161 0.90 -17.88 -3.35
CA TYR A 161 1.40 -16.52 -3.52
C TYR A 161 2.64 -16.22 -2.67
N ARG A 162 2.64 -16.57 -1.38
CA ARG A 162 3.80 -16.33 -0.51
C ARG A 162 5.04 -17.08 -0.97
N VAL A 163 4.87 -18.34 -1.40
CA VAL A 163 5.96 -19.13 -2.01
C VAL A 163 6.46 -18.47 -3.29
N ARG A 164 5.55 -18.05 -4.17
CA ARG A 164 5.90 -17.42 -5.47
C ARG A 164 6.63 -16.10 -5.30
N VAL A 165 6.19 -15.25 -4.39
CA VAL A 165 6.86 -13.96 -4.09
C VAL A 165 8.26 -14.20 -3.55
N ASN A 166 8.42 -15.14 -2.60
CA ASN A 166 9.74 -15.43 -2.05
C ASN A 166 10.69 -15.97 -3.13
N LYS A 167 10.20 -16.88 -3.99
CA LYS A 167 10.98 -17.40 -5.11
C LYS A 167 11.37 -16.28 -6.07
N MET A 168 10.39 -15.54 -6.60
CA MET A 168 10.60 -14.43 -7.52
C MET A 168 11.62 -13.42 -6.98
N LEU A 169 11.53 -13.00 -5.72
CA LEU A 169 12.40 -11.95 -5.21
C LEU A 169 13.80 -12.42 -4.86
N ASN A 170 13.95 -13.63 -4.31
CA ASN A 170 15.16 -14.05 -3.61
C ASN A 170 15.90 -15.21 -4.28
N ASP A 171 15.26 -15.97 -5.16
CA ASP A 171 15.91 -17.05 -5.90
C ASP A 171 16.76 -16.47 -7.04
N ILE A 172 18.06 -16.76 -7.02
CA ILE A 172 19.01 -16.29 -8.03
C ILE A 172 18.71 -16.84 -9.43
N THR A 173 17.99 -17.97 -9.52
CA THR A 173 17.64 -18.61 -10.79
C THR A 173 16.43 -17.96 -11.47
N GLU A 174 15.65 -17.15 -10.75
CA GLU A 174 14.46 -16.48 -11.30
C GLU A 174 14.79 -15.22 -12.08
N LYS A 175 15.87 -14.51 -11.71
CA LYS A 175 16.36 -13.33 -12.44
C LYS A 175 17.24 -13.81 -13.60
N PRO A 176 16.87 -13.56 -14.87
CA PRO A 176 17.73 -13.87 -16.00
C PRO A 176 19.12 -13.25 -15.86
N THR A 177 20.15 -13.96 -16.34
CA THR A 177 21.49 -13.37 -16.44
C THR A 177 21.51 -12.25 -17.47
N GLU A 178 20.89 -12.49 -18.62
CA GLU A 178 20.87 -11.58 -19.75
C GLU A 178 19.71 -10.58 -19.64
N TYR A 179 20.03 -9.28 -19.73
CA TYR A 179 19.03 -8.21 -19.65
C TYR A 179 17.96 -8.31 -20.74
N ILE A 180 18.31 -8.83 -21.92
CA ILE A 180 17.35 -9.02 -23.02
C ILE A 180 16.20 -9.97 -22.66
N ASP A 181 16.44 -10.97 -21.82
CA ASP A 181 15.40 -11.90 -21.40
C ASP A 181 14.43 -11.26 -20.39
N PHE A 182 14.95 -10.37 -19.54
CA PHE A 182 14.11 -9.52 -18.70
C PHE A 182 13.22 -8.59 -19.54
N LEU A 183 13.73 -8.04 -20.64
CA LEU A 183 12.95 -7.18 -21.54
C LEU A 183 11.79 -7.93 -22.22
N LYS A 184 11.96 -9.23 -22.52
CA LYS A 184 10.88 -10.09 -23.07
C LYS A 184 9.70 -10.22 -22.11
N ILE A 185 9.95 -10.19 -20.81
CA ILE A 185 8.92 -10.29 -19.77
C ILE A 185 8.24 -8.93 -19.54
N THR A 186 9.05 -7.88 -19.42
CA THR A 186 8.59 -6.59 -18.85
C THR A 186 8.14 -5.56 -19.87
N LYS A 187 8.54 -5.70 -21.13
CA LYS A 187 8.23 -4.73 -22.20
C LYS A 187 8.66 -3.29 -21.85
N VAL A 188 9.79 -3.13 -21.17
CA VAL A 188 10.34 -1.82 -20.79
C VAL A 188 10.48 -0.91 -22.02
N PRO A 189 10.00 0.35 -21.95
CA PRO A 189 10.16 1.34 -23.01
C PRO A 189 11.62 1.68 -23.32
N MET A 190 11.94 1.93 -24.58
CA MET A 190 13.32 2.12 -25.06
C MET A 190 14.06 3.26 -24.34
N ASN A 191 13.37 4.35 -24.01
CA ASN A 191 13.92 5.54 -23.38
C ASN A 191 14.48 5.32 -21.96
N ILE A 192 14.12 4.23 -21.28
CA ILE A 192 14.63 3.91 -19.93
C ILE A 192 15.47 2.63 -19.87
N ARG A 193 15.67 1.92 -21.00
CA ARG A 193 16.37 0.61 -21.01
C ARG A 193 17.82 0.70 -20.55
N VAL A 194 18.58 1.63 -21.14
CA VAL A 194 20.03 1.76 -20.87
C VAL A 194 20.28 2.08 -19.39
N GLU A 195 19.47 2.98 -18.82
CA GLU A 195 19.57 3.33 -17.40
C GLU A 195 19.19 2.14 -16.50
N LEU A 196 18.11 1.44 -16.86
CA LEU A 196 17.62 0.29 -16.09
C LEU A 196 18.58 -0.90 -16.15
N GLU A 197 19.25 -1.11 -17.28
CA GLU A 197 20.28 -2.14 -17.49
C GLU A 197 21.41 -2.02 -16.47
N ASN A 198 21.89 -0.80 -16.21
CA ASN A 198 22.94 -0.56 -15.22
C ASN A 198 22.54 -1.03 -13.81
N PHE A 199 21.28 -0.84 -13.41
CA PHE A 199 20.79 -1.37 -12.14
C PHE A 199 20.62 -2.90 -12.18
N TYR A 200 20.22 -3.43 -13.33
CA TYR A 200 19.97 -4.85 -13.53
C TYR A 200 21.24 -5.70 -13.48
N THR A 201 22.32 -5.27 -14.13
CA THR A 201 23.58 -6.01 -14.20
C THR A 201 24.32 -6.03 -12.86
N ASN A 202 24.14 -4.99 -12.04
CA ASN A 202 24.73 -4.86 -10.71
C ASN A 202 23.97 -5.60 -9.59
N SER A 203 22.99 -6.46 -9.93
CA SER A 203 22.17 -7.18 -8.97
C SER A 203 22.06 -8.67 -9.28
N LYS A 204 22.11 -9.51 -8.25
CA LYS A 204 22.02 -10.97 -8.38
C LYS A 204 20.58 -11.47 -8.34
N THR A 205 19.74 -10.81 -7.55
CA THR A 205 18.32 -11.18 -7.37
C THR A 205 17.40 -10.02 -7.76
N TYR A 206 16.13 -10.30 -8.01
CA TYR A 206 15.15 -9.22 -8.23
C TYR A 206 14.97 -8.34 -7.00
N SER A 207 15.10 -8.89 -5.78
CA SER A 207 15.09 -8.09 -4.55
C SER A 207 16.21 -7.05 -4.56
N GLU A 208 17.45 -7.46 -4.87
CA GLU A 208 18.58 -6.55 -4.99
C GLU A 208 18.34 -5.51 -6.09
N PHE A 209 17.89 -5.95 -7.27
CA PHE A 209 17.57 -5.09 -8.42
C PHE A 209 16.60 -3.96 -8.03
N PHE A 210 15.50 -4.29 -7.37
CA PHE A 210 14.54 -3.26 -6.94
C PHE A 210 15.19 -2.29 -5.93
N HIS A 211 15.99 -2.80 -5.00
CA HIS A 211 16.57 -1.99 -3.92
C HIS A 211 17.70 -1.05 -4.38
N VAL A 212 18.47 -1.41 -5.41
CA VAL A 212 19.50 -0.52 -5.97
C VAL A 212 18.89 0.68 -6.72
N ILE A 213 17.63 0.60 -7.16
CA ILE A 213 16.94 1.72 -7.80
C ILE A 213 16.67 2.84 -6.76
N PRO A 214 17.22 4.05 -6.98
CA PRO A 214 17.07 5.15 -6.03
C PRO A 214 15.61 5.56 -5.85
N LYS A 215 15.24 5.94 -4.62
CA LYS A 215 13.85 6.22 -4.25
C LYS A 215 13.17 7.26 -5.15
N GLN A 216 13.91 8.30 -5.55
CA GLN A 216 13.41 9.36 -6.41
C GLN A 216 13.09 8.90 -7.84
N ASP A 217 13.75 7.84 -8.32
CA ASP A 217 13.63 7.36 -9.70
C ASP A 217 12.59 6.26 -9.87
N ARG A 218 12.12 5.65 -8.77
CA ARG A 218 11.21 4.48 -8.81
C ARG A 218 9.91 4.73 -9.58
N CYS A 219 9.29 5.90 -9.43
CA CYS A 219 8.07 6.21 -10.18
C CYS A 219 8.35 6.23 -11.69
N ARG A 220 9.41 6.90 -12.12
CA ARG A 220 9.79 7.03 -13.53
C ARG A 220 10.23 5.69 -14.11
N LEU A 221 11.09 4.97 -13.38
CA LEU A 221 11.71 3.73 -13.85
C LEU A 221 10.80 2.51 -13.77
N LEU A 222 9.89 2.39 -12.80
CA LEU A 222 9.10 1.16 -12.61
C LEU A 222 7.69 1.24 -13.20
N ARG A 223 7.05 2.41 -13.14
CA ARG A 223 5.65 2.58 -13.55
C ARG A 223 5.34 1.99 -14.93
N PRO A 224 6.19 2.14 -15.97
CA PRO A 224 5.85 1.65 -17.29
C PRO A 224 5.70 0.13 -17.42
N TRP A 225 6.28 -0.66 -16.51
CA TRP A 225 6.41 -2.11 -16.70
C TRP A 225 6.13 -2.98 -15.47
N ILE A 226 6.07 -2.41 -14.26
CA ILE A 226 5.94 -3.20 -13.01
C ILE A 226 4.69 -4.10 -13.01
N LYS A 227 3.61 -3.66 -13.65
CA LYS A 227 2.37 -4.43 -13.79
C LYS A 227 2.59 -5.69 -14.62
N GLU A 228 3.23 -5.57 -15.78
CA GLU A 228 3.51 -6.72 -16.66
C GLU A 228 4.45 -7.71 -15.97
N PHE A 229 5.49 -7.20 -15.31
CA PHE A 229 6.41 -8.01 -14.50
C PHE A 229 5.66 -8.82 -13.42
N MET A 230 4.84 -8.15 -12.61
CA MET A 230 4.11 -8.81 -11.53
C MET A 230 3.06 -9.79 -12.05
N ASN A 231 2.38 -9.46 -13.15
CA ASN A 231 1.42 -10.35 -13.78
C ASN A 231 2.07 -11.62 -14.33
N TYR A 232 3.30 -11.55 -14.83
CA TYR A 232 4.04 -12.71 -15.29
C TYR A 232 4.34 -13.66 -14.12
N TYR A 233 5.01 -13.16 -13.07
CA TYR A 233 5.48 -14.01 -11.97
C TYR A 233 4.36 -14.45 -11.02
N LEU A 234 3.36 -13.60 -10.78
CA LEU A 234 2.28 -13.86 -9.82
C LEU A 234 0.99 -14.37 -10.47
N LYS A 235 1.06 -14.77 -11.75
CA LYS A 235 -0.08 -15.30 -12.49
C LYS A 235 -0.74 -16.46 -11.74
N GLY A 236 -2.07 -16.39 -11.62
CA GLY A 236 -2.89 -17.42 -10.99
C GLY A 236 -2.84 -17.46 -9.46
N VAL A 237 -1.83 -16.83 -8.84
CA VAL A 237 -1.67 -16.85 -7.36
C VAL A 237 -1.97 -15.52 -6.70
N PHE A 238 -1.99 -14.42 -7.44
CA PHE A 238 -2.31 -13.10 -6.89
C PHE A 238 -3.51 -12.48 -7.58
N SER A 239 -4.39 -11.85 -6.80
CA SER A 239 -5.39 -10.89 -7.25
C SER A 239 -5.47 -9.74 -6.26
N ASN A 240 -5.87 -8.56 -6.72
CA ASN A 240 -6.22 -7.46 -5.83
C ASN A 240 -7.63 -7.59 -5.23
N PHE A 241 -8.39 -8.63 -5.60
CA PHE A 241 -9.74 -8.90 -5.10
C PHE A 241 -9.77 -9.92 -3.96
N ASN A 242 -10.84 -9.87 -3.16
CA ASN A 242 -11.16 -10.84 -2.10
C ASN A 242 -10.07 -10.95 -1.04
N TRP A 243 -9.66 -9.80 -0.48
CA TRP A 243 -8.76 -9.75 0.67
C TRP A 243 -9.53 -9.60 1.97
N GLU A 244 -8.92 -10.05 3.06
CA GLU A 244 -9.52 -10.04 4.39
C GLU A 244 -8.55 -9.53 5.45
N ILE A 245 -9.03 -8.66 6.33
CA ILE A 245 -8.33 -8.22 7.54
C ILE A 245 -8.97 -8.91 8.73
N GLN A 246 -8.20 -9.71 9.47
CA GLN A 246 -8.65 -10.34 10.70
C GLN A 246 -8.69 -9.31 11.84
N LEU A 247 -9.86 -9.07 12.44
CA LEU A 247 -10.04 -8.08 13.51
C LEU A 247 -9.31 -8.48 14.80
N SER A 248 -9.06 -9.76 15.03
CA SER A 248 -8.22 -10.27 16.13
C SER A 248 -6.79 -9.73 16.07
N ASN A 249 -6.26 -9.50 14.87
CA ASN A 249 -4.92 -9.00 14.62
C ASN A 249 -4.76 -7.48 14.81
N ILE A 250 -5.86 -6.74 14.84
CA ILE A 250 -5.84 -5.29 15.01
C ILE A 250 -5.63 -4.94 16.48
N ARG A 251 -4.48 -4.32 16.77
CA ARG A 251 -4.11 -3.80 18.09
C ARG A 251 -4.15 -2.27 18.06
N GLY A 252 -4.54 -1.67 19.19
CA GLY A 252 -4.38 -0.24 19.42
C GLY A 252 -2.92 0.14 19.34
N GLY A 253 -2.59 1.09 18.45
CA GLY A 253 -1.23 1.57 18.30
C GLY A 253 -0.77 2.26 19.58
N SER A 254 0.17 1.65 20.29
CA SER A 254 1.11 2.38 21.14
C SER A 254 2.18 2.99 20.24
N LEU A 255 2.38 4.30 20.35
CA LEU A 255 3.44 5.04 19.66
C LEU A 255 4.80 4.55 20.17
N SER A 256 5.51 3.73 19.40
CA SER A 256 6.96 3.79 19.48
C SER A 256 7.36 5.18 18.96
N LYS A 257 7.78 6.06 19.87
CA LYS A 257 8.28 7.41 19.59
C LYS A 257 9.48 7.32 18.65
N THR A 258 9.25 7.22 17.34
CA THR A 258 10.30 7.40 16.36
C THR A 258 10.36 8.90 16.06
N ARG A 259 11.08 9.64 16.92
CA ARG A 259 11.47 11.04 16.63
C ARG A 259 12.36 11.01 15.38
N LYS A 260 11.77 11.11 14.19
CA LYS A 260 12.49 11.56 13.00
C LYS A 260 12.26 13.06 12.87
N LYS A 261 13.32 13.85 13.05
CA LYS A 261 13.41 15.25 12.62
C LYS A 261 12.96 15.30 11.16
N GLN A 262 11.77 15.84 10.91
CA GLN A 262 11.33 16.16 9.56
C GLN A 262 12.15 17.36 9.11
N ASN A 263 13.16 17.12 8.28
CA ASN A 263 13.62 18.17 7.38
C ASN A 263 12.47 18.46 6.43
N LYS A 264 11.96 19.69 6.50
CA LYS A 264 11.08 20.30 5.50
C LYS A 264 11.82 20.27 4.15
N SER A 265 11.63 19.21 3.38
CA SER A 265 11.78 19.25 1.93
C SER A 265 10.57 18.55 1.35
N GLU A 266 9.71 19.32 0.71
CA GLU A 266 8.58 18.90 -0.08
C GLU A 266 9.00 17.76 -1.03
N LYS A 267 8.64 16.51 -0.72
CA LYS A 267 8.56 15.46 -1.73
C LYS A 267 7.09 15.08 -1.88
N LYS A 268 6.51 15.52 -2.99
CA LYS A 268 5.09 15.40 -3.36
C LYS A 268 4.61 13.97 -3.62
N TYR A 269 5.50 12.97 -3.60
CA TYR A 269 5.16 11.59 -3.97
C TYR A 269 5.56 10.59 -2.87
N TYR A 270 4.60 9.77 -2.44
CA TYR A 270 4.87 8.63 -1.57
C TYR A 270 5.48 7.50 -2.40
N CYS A 271 6.71 7.14 -2.08
CA CYS A 271 7.34 5.91 -2.53
C CYS A 271 7.69 5.08 -1.29
N PRO A 272 7.30 3.79 -1.20
CA PRO A 272 7.57 2.94 -0.05
C PRO A 272 9.08 2.86 0.20
N ASN A 273 9.47 2.95 1.47
CA ASN A 273 10.83 2.62 1.88
C ASN A 273 10.95 1.08 1.81
N GLY A 274 11.86 0.56 0.99
CA GLY A 274 12.15 -0.87 0.94
C GLY A 274 12.78 -1.31 2.25
N PHE A 275 12.49 -2.54 2.68
CA PHE A 275 13.10 -3.14 3.86
C PHE A 275 13.78 -4.44 3.41
N ASN A 276 15.11 -4.43 3.36
CA ASN A 276 15.86 -5.62 2.98
C ASN A 276 15.78 -6.63 4.15
N ARG A 277 15.07 -7.74 3.97
CA ARG A 277 14.97 -8.81 4.97
C ARG A 277 16.25 -9.65 5.08
N ASN A 278 17.23 -9.46 4.18
CA ASN A 278 18.51 -10.18 4.15
C ASN A 278 19.72 -9.27 4.47
N MET A 279 19.72 -8.61 5.62
CA MET A 279 20.93 -8.05 6.22
C MET A 279 21.02 -8.52 7.68
N ASN A 280 21.45 -9.77 7.85
CA ASN A 280 22.14 -10.14 9.07
C ASN A 280 23.41 -9.29 9.14
N TYR A 281 23.50 -8.45 10.18
CA TYR A 281 24.72 -7.86 10.74
C TYR A 281 25.92 -7.66 9.81
N LEU A 282 26.07 -6.45 9.28
CA LEU A 282 27.36 -5.78 9.19
C LEU A 282 27.20 -4.39 9.80
N LYS A 283 27.15 -4.36 11.13
CA LYS A 283 27.77 -3.27 11.89
C LYS A 283 29.27 -3.53 11.88
N ASP A 284 30.02 -2.44 11.81
CA ASP A 284 31.48 -2.36 11.91
C ASP A 284 32.28 -2.64 10.64
N ILE A 285 32.28 -1.67 9.73
CA ILE A 285 33.55 -1.16 9.17
C ILE A 285 33.46 0.37 9.15
N GLY A 286 34.29 1.02 9.97
CA GLY A 286 34.43 2.46 9.97
C GLY A 286 34.86 3.07 11.30
N VAL A 287 35.82 2.45 12.01
CA VAL A 287 36.56 3.13 13.07
C VAL A 287 37.97 3.42 12.55
N ASN A 288 38.28 4.72 12.56
CA ASN A 288 39.59 5.39 12.52
C ASN A 288 40.37 5.42 11.20
N MET A 289 40.24 6.58 10.53
CA MET A 289 41.41 7.27 9.99
C MET A 289 42.18 7.91 11.15
N LEU A 290 43.40 7.44 11.36
CA LEU A 290 44.61 8.24 11.58
C LEU A 290 45.79 7.42 11.06
#